data_AF-A0A2J8G8I4-F1
#
_entry.id   AF-A0A2J8G8I4-F1
#
_cell.length_a   1.000
_cell.length_b   1.000
_cell.length_c   1.000
_cell.angle_alpha   90.00
_cell.angle_beta   90.00
_cell.angle_gamma   90.00
#
_symmetry.space_group_name_H-M   'P 1'
#
loop_
_entity.id
_entity.type
_entity.pdbx_description
1 polymer ?
#
loop_
_entity_poly.entity_id
_entity_poly.type
_entity_poly.pdbx_seq_one_letter_code
_entity_poly.pdbx_strand_id
1 'polypeptide(L)'
;MPAPGEETDVELLPAGDVTDGVVRVGGTVRRPHQPQSYAVADYLDWLEDAGFEGSPRFLGQDSAGRDVLTFLPGTCAGAVPEQWVRSEDLLRSVARLLRRLHAASAGFTPSRHPFPPRPVRQDPGRLVCHLDVTPQNVVVRGGLAAGLIDFDLAGLSTAFKDSYNTAMHWVPLRDPADAWAGWETVDPFRRLRIFADAYGWTPEERRRLPQFGAEAAELSLERMEHNALNLGGGWARMWHDGVGEVISRRRQWLEDNEARLTAALTR
;
A
#
# COMPACT_ATOMS: atom_id res chain seq x y z
N MET A 1 2.39 37.04 -18.85
CA MET A 1 2.49 36.33 -20.14
C MET A 1 3.84 35.63 -20.19
N PRO A 2 3.93 34.32 -19.90
CA PRO A 2 5.17 33.58 -20.16
C PRO A 2 5.24 33.17 -21.65
N ALA A 3 6.48 32.94 -22.11
CA ALA A 3 6.92 32.84 -23.51
C ALA A 3 6.59 31.48 -24.18
N PRO A 4 6.60 31.40 -25.53
CA PRO A 4 6.33 30.17 -26.27
C PRO A 4 7.60 29.31 -26.36
N GLY A 5 7.55 28.08 -25.83
CA GLY A 5 8.66 27.12 -26.01
C GLY A 5 8.84 26.01 -24.97
N GLU A 6 7.96 25.82 -23.98
CA GLU A 6 7.97 24.61 -23.15
C GLU A 6 6.81 23.69 -23.60
N GLU A 7 7.11 22.78 -24.52
CA GLU A 7 6.31 21.56 -24.67
C GLU A 7 6.44 20.79 -23.35
N THR A 8 5.49 20.97 -22.44
CA THR A 8 5.31 20.05 -21.33
C THR A 8 4.80 18.75 -21.93
N ASP A 9 5.69 17.78 -22.12
CA ASP A 9 5.31 16.39 -22.40
C ASP A 9 4.38 15.92 -21.28
N VAL A 10 3.08 15.84 -21.60
CA VAL A 10 2.06 15.29 -20.71
C VAL A 10 2.12 13.78 -20.88
N GLU A 11 2.85 13.11 -19.99
CA GLU A 11 2.91 11.65 -19.96
C GLU A 11 1.71 11.13 -19.16
N LEU A 12 0.85 10.33 -19.81
CA LEU A 12 -0.17 9.55 -19.12
C LEU A 12 0.53 8.48 -18.30
N LEU A 13 0.39 8.53 -16.98
CA LEU A 13 0.87 7.47 -16.13
C LEU A 13 -0.10 6.28 -16.22
N PRO A 14 0.38 5.03 -16.05
CA PRO A 14 -0.50 3.87 -15.95
C PRO A 14 -1.62 4.17 -14.94
N ALA A 15 -2.86 3.88 -15.31
CA ALA A 15 -3.96 3.97 -14.37
C ALA A 15 -3.62 3.08 -13.16
N GLY A 16 -3.57 3.67 -11.96
CA GLY A 16 -3.73 2.86 -10.76
C GLY A 16 -5.12 2.22 -10.81
N ASP A 17 -5.32 1.05 -10.20
CA ASP A 17 -6.56 0.26 -10.32
C ASP A 17 -7.86 1.04 -9.96
N VAL A 18 -7.74 2.26 -9.41
CA VAL A 18 -8.84 3.10 -8.92
C VAL A 18 -8.86 4.55 -9.46
N THR A 19 -7.75 5.14 -9.94
CA THR A 19 -7.70 6.58 -10.31
C THR A 19 -7.38 6.82 -11.79
N ASP A 20 -8.41 7.12 -12.58
CA ASP A 20 -8.27 7.61 -13.96
C ASP A 20 -7.81 9.07 -14.00
N GLY A 21 -7.11 9.49 -15.06
CA GLY A 21 -6.78 10.91 -15.30
C GLY A 21 -5.55 11.44 -14.57
N VAL A 22 -4.67 10.56 -14.11
CA VAL A 22 -3.35 10.93 -13.57
C VAL A 22 -2.39 11.25 -14.71
N VAL A 23 -1.81 12.44 -14.68
CA VAL A 23 -0.82 12.87 -15.68
C VAL A 23 0.43 13.38 -15.02
N ARG A 24 1.58 13.11 -15.63
CA ARG A 24 2.83 13.77 -15.27
C ARG A 24 3.01 15.02 -16.11
N VAL A 25 3.38 16.12 -15.46
CA VAL A 25 3.72 17.40 -16.11
C VAL A 25 5.04 17.89 -15.49
N GLY A 26 6.13 17.76 -16.23
CA GLY A 26 7.49 18.05 -15.75
C GLY A 26 7.86 17.24 -14.49
N GLY A 27 8.21 17.95 -13.42
CA GLY A 27 8.55 17.37 -12.11
C GLY A 27 7.34 17.09 -11.21
N THR A 28 6.11 17.13 -11.74
CA THR A 28 4.88 16.99 -10.95
C THR A 28 3.95 15.92 -11.51
N VAL A 29 3.09 15.41 -10.63
CA VAL A 29 1.94 14.56 -10.97
C VAL A 29 0.68 15.37 -10.68
N ARG A 30 -0.29 15.32 -11.60
CA ARG A 30 -1.61 15.93 -11.45
C ARG A 30 -2.65 14.83 -11.47
N ARG A 31 -3.55 14.83 -10.50
CA ARG A 31 -4.58 13.81 -10.35
C ARG A 31 -5.93 14.42 -9.96
N PRO A 32 -7.07 13.77 -10.28
CA PRO A 32 -8.37 14.26 -9.84
C PRO A 32 -8.43 14.40 -8.32
N HIS A 33 -8.98 15.50 -7.84
CA HIS A 33 -9.21 15.73 -6.41
C HIS A 33 -10.22 14.71 -5.86
N GLN A 34 -9.92 14.16 -4.69
CA GLN A 34 -10.72 13.15 -4.00
C GLN A 34 -11.21 13.69 -2.64
N PRO A 35 -12.27 13.11 -2.04
CA PRO A 35 -12.74 13.52 -0.73
C PRO A 35 -11.67 13.50 0.37
N GLN A 36 -10.70 12.59 0.29
CA GLN A 36 -9.58 12.47 1.23
C GLN A 36 -8.39 13.39 0.92
N SER A 37 -8.36 14.09 -0.22
CA SER A 37 -7.15 14.77 -0.71
C SER A 37 -6.56 15.78 0.27
N TYR A 38 -7.38 16.54 0.99
CA TYR A 38 -6.86 17.47 2.00
C TYR A 38 -6.36 16.79 3.28
N ALA A 39 -6.95 15.65 3.68
CA ALA A 39 -6.40 14.85 4.77
C ALA A 39 -5.06 14.23 4.39
N VAL A 40 -4.93 13.80 3.13
CA VAL A 40 -3.66 13.34 2.56
C VAL A 40 -2.64 14.48 2.49
N ALA A 41 -3.04 15.68 2.05
CA ALA A 41 -2.17 16.85 2.02
C ALA A 41 -1.60 17.18 3.41
N ASP A 42 -2.47 17.31 4.43
CA ASP A 42 -2.05 17.55 5.81
C ASP A 42 -1.05 16.47 6.31
N TYR A 43 -1.23 15.22 5.88
CA TYR A 43 -0.34 14.13 6.26
C TYR A 43 1.00 14.17 5.51
N LEU A 44 1.00 14.49 4.22
CA LEU A 44 2.23 14.65 3.45
C LEU A 44 3.08 15.82 3.96
N ASP A 45 2.44 16.93 4.34
CA ASP A 45 3.11 18.08 4.96
C ASP A 45 3.77 17.67 6.29
N TRP A 46 3.06 16.91 7.13
CA TRP A 46 3.64 16.35 8.35
C TRP A 46 4.84 15.44 8.09
N LEU A 47 4.75 14.56 7.08
CA LEU A 47 5.84 13.66 6.72
C LEU A 47 7.08 14.43 6.25
N GLU A 48 6.90 15.52 5.50
CA GLU A 48 7.97 16.43 5.12
C GLU A 48 8.63 17.06 6.35
N ASP A 49 7.84 17.63 7.27
CA ASP A 49 8.31 18.22 8.52
C ASP A 49 9.05 17.21 9.41
N ALA A 50 8.59 15.95 9.41
CA ALA A 50 9.23 14.84 10.11
C ALA A 50 10.50 14.30 9.40
N GLY A 51 10.86 14.85 8.23
CA GLY A 51 12.05 14.47 7.47
C GLY A 51 11.92 13.14 6.70
N PHE A 52 10.70 12.69 6.43
CA PHE A 52 10.45 11.50 5.61
C PHE A 52 10.50 11.84 4.12
N GLU A 53 11.66 11.63 3.50
CA GLU A 53 11.88 11.88 2.07
C GLU A 53 11.20 10.87 1.12
N GLY A 54 10.55 9.85 1.67
CA GLY A 54 9.97 8.73 0.92
C GLY A 54 8.54 8.97 0.44
N SER A 55 8.01 10.20 0.48
CA SER A 55 6.66 10.55 0.05
C SER A 55 6.67 11.72 -0.93
N PRO A 56 5.67 11.85 -1.81
CA PRO A 56 5.48 13.07 -2.57
C PRO A 56 5.10 14.25 -1.64
N ARG A 57 5.30 15.47 -2.12
CA ARG A 57 4.80 16.70 -1.47
C ARG A 57 3.56 17.20 -2.19
N PHE A 58 2.60 17.71 -1.44
CA PHE A 58 1.42 18.35 -1.99
C PHE A 58 1.75 19.82 -2.35
N LEU A 59 1.43 20.21 -3.58
CA LEU A 59 1.77 21.53 -4.13
C LEU A 59 0.52 22.42 -4.34
N GLY A 60 -0.63 22.01 -3.80
CA GLY A 60 -1.92 22.65 -4.01
C GLY A 60 -2.70 22.05 -5.17
N GLN A 61 -3.59 22.85 -5.72
CA GLN A 61 -4.42 22.47 -6.87
C GLN A 61 -4.08 23.33 -8.09
N ASP A 62 -4.19 22.74 -9.28
CA ASP A 62 -4.08 23.50 -10.53
C ASP A 62 -5.39 24.21 -10.90
N SER A 63 -5.38 24.99 -11.99
CA SER A 63 -6.55 25.74 -12.45
C SER A 63 -7.75 24.87 -12.89
N ALA A 64 -7.55 23.56 -13.06
CA ALA A 64 -8.60 22.60 -13.37
C ALA A 64 -9.12 21.89 -12.10
N GLY A 65 -8.65 22.28 -10.91
CA GLY A 65 -9.04 21.68 -9.63
C GLY A 65 -8.41 20.31 -9.38
N ARG A 66 -7.32 19.97 -10.09
CA ARG A 66 -6.57 18.72 -9.85
C ARG A 66 -5.54 18.94 -8.77
N ASP A 67 -5.34 17.93 -7.93
CA ASP A 67 -4.25 17.92 -6.96
C ASP A 67 -2.92 17.83 -7.69
N VAL A 68 -1.97 18.66 -7.28
CA VAL A 68 -0.61 18.69 -7.81
C VAL A 68 0.34 18.16 -6.75
N LEU A 69 1.11 17.14 -7.09
CA LEU A 69 2.11 16.54 -6.21
C LEU A 69 3.49 16.52 -6.88
N THR A 70 4.56 16.49 -6.10
CA THR A 70 5.90 16.23 -6.67
C THR A 70 5.99 14.82 -7.23
N PHE A 71 6.63 14.66 -8.38
CA PHE A 71 6.95 13.36 -8.94
C PHE A 71 8.14 12.73 -8.21
N LEU A 72 8.03 11.45 -7.84
CA LEU A 72 9.13 10.66 -7.28
C LEU A 72 9.82 9.86 -8.40
N PRO A 73 11.10 10.14 -8.74
CA PRO A 73 11.78 9.44 -9.81
C PRO A 73 12.07 7.97 -9.49
N GLY A 74 11.64 7.06 -10.37
CA GLY A 74 11.90 5.63 -10.28
C GLY A 74 10.89 4.83 -11.11
N THR A 75 10.77 3.56 -10.80
CA THR A 75 9.86 2.63 -11.48
C THR A 75 8.96 1.95 -10.46
N CYS A 76 7.66 1.83 -10.76
CA CYS A 76 6.71 1.01 -10.00
C CYS A 76 6.41 -0.29 -10.76
N ALA A 77 5.87 -1.29 -10.06
CA ALA A 77 5.42 -2.51 -10.73
C ALA A 77 4.17 -2.26 -11.59
N GLY A 78 4.01 -3.06 -12.64
CA GLY A 78 2.76 -3.11 -13.41
C GLY A 78 1.62 -3.84 -12.67
N ALA A 79 0.45 -3.90 -13.31
CA ALA A 79 -0.72 -4.63 -12.79
C ALA A 79 -0.40 -6.11 -12.50
N VAL A 80 0.37 -6.75 -13.37
CA VAL A 80 1.06 -8.01 -13.09
C VAL A 80 2.50 -7.69 -12.70
N PRO A 81 2.90 -7.88 -11.43
CA PRO A 81 4.23 -7.50 -10.98
C PRO A 81 5.33 -8.26 -11.70
N GLU A 82 6.33 -7.53 -12.17
CA GLU A 82 7.47 -8.06 -12.89
C GLU A 82 8.37 -8.91 -11.99
N GLN A 83 9.21 -9.73 -12.61
CA GLN A 83 10.08 -10.66 -11.90
C GLN A 83 11.03 -9.99 -10.90
N TRP A 84 11.43 -8.73 -11.12
CA TRP A 84 12.33 -7.99 -10.24
C TRP A 84 11.71 -7.71 -8.86
N VAL A 85 10.38 -7.72 -8.73
CA VAL A 85 9.66 -7.56 -7.45
C VAL A 85 9.99 -8.70 -6.48
N ARG A 86 10.40 -9.87 -6.99
CA ARG A 86 10.81 -11.03 -6.18
C ARG A 86 12.15 -10.84 -5.47
N SER A 87 12.91 -9.78 -5.76
CA SER A 87 14.17 -9.49 -5.07
C SER A 87 13.99 -9.43 -3.54
N GLU A 88 14.84 -10.16 -2.82
CA GLU A 88 14.85 -10.12 -1.36
C GLU A 88 15.43 -8.82 -0.82
N ASP A 89 16.38 -8.20 -1.53
CA ASP A 89 16.94 -6.91 -1.15
C ASP A 89 15.91 -5.80 -1.31
N LEU A 90 15.10 -5.86 -2.38
CA LEU A 90 13.95 -4.99 -2.52
C LEU A 90 12.97 -5.19 -1.36
N LEU A 91 12.60 -6.43 -1.04
CA LEU A 91 11.71 -6.72 0.09
C LEU A 91 12.23 -6.15 1.43
N ARG A 92 13.53 -6.32 1.72
CA ARG A 92 14.15 -5.73 2.92
C ARG A 92 14.05 -4.21 2.91
N SER A 93 14.27 -3.58 1.75
CA SER A 93 14.19 -2.13 1.62
C SER A 93 12.76 -1.60 1.77
N VAL A 94 11.75 -2.31 1.26
CA VAL A 94 10.32 -1.98 1.46
C VAL A 94 9.97 -2.04 2.95
N ALA A 95 10.35 -3.13 3.63
CA ALA A 95 10.12 -3.29 5.06
C ALA A 95 10.73 -2.15 5.90
N ARG A 96 11.96 -1.74 5.56
CA ARG A 96 12.66 -0.61 6.21
C ARG A 96 12.02 0.74 5.88
N LEU A 97 11.61 0.96 4.63
CA LEU A 97 10.92 2.17 4.21
C LEU A 97 9.60 2.33 4.95
N LEU A 98 8.81 1.26 5.07
CA LEU A 98 7.57 1.25 5.83
C LEU A 98 7.81 1.54 7.32
N ARG A 99 8.84 0.94 7.93
CA ARG A 99 9.18 1.25 9.32
C ARG A 99 9.57 2.73 9.51
N ARG A 100 10.31 3.30 8.56
CA ARG A 100 10.63 4.74 8.56
C ARG A 100 9.38 5.60 8.42
N LEU A 101 8.43 5.21 7.56
CA LEU A 101 7.14 5.88 7.46
C LEU A 101 6.44 5.87 8.82
N HIS A 102 6.25 4.70 9.44
CA HIS A 102 5.58 4.58 10.74
C HIS A 102 6.25 5.40 11.86
N ALA A 103 7.59 5.49 11.84
CA ALA A 103 8.31 6.35 12.76
C ALA A 103 8.03 7.85 12.51
N ALA A 104 7.97 8.27 11.25
CA ALA A 104 7.63 9.63 10.86
C ALA A 104 6.16 9.99 11.13
N SER A 105 5.24 9.02 11.03
CA SER A 105 3.82 9.20 11.34
C SER A 105 3.55 9.42 12.83
N ALA A 106 4.52 9.11 13.70
CA ALA A 106 4.34 9.22 15.15
C ALA A 106 4.12 10.68 15.56
N GLY A 107 2.99 10.94 16.23
CA GLY A 107 2.61 12.28 16.69
C GLY A 107 1.64 13.02 15.77
N PHE A 108 1.48 12.58 14.52
CA PHE A 108 0.47 13.15 13.64
C PHE A 108 -0.95 12.81 14.13
N THR A 109 -1.78 13.84 14.30
CA THR A 109 -3.21 13.69 14.62
C THR A 109 -4.02 14.46 13.60
N PRO A 110 -4.86 13.79 12.78
CA PRO A 110 -5.75 14.46 11.85
C PRO A 110 -6.69 15.40 12.61
N SER A 111 -6.68 16.69 12.26
CA SER A 111 -7.45 17.72 12.96
C SER A 111 -8.30 18.54 12.01
N ARG A 112 -7.65 19.26 11.09
CA ARG A 112 -8.31 20.15 10.13
C ARG A 112 -9.12 19.38 9.10
N HIS A 113 -8.52 18.32 8.54
CA HIS A 113 -9.18 17.44 7.57
C HIS A 113 -9.11 15.99 8.07
N PRO A 114 -10.21 15.45 8.63
CA PRO A 114 -10.23 14.07 9.07
C PRO A 114 -10.23 13.11 7.87
N PHE A 115 -9.54 11.97 8.01
CA PHE A 115 -9.70 10.88 7.04
C PHE A 115 -11.14 10.37 7.02
N PRO A 116 -11.68 9.98 5.86
CA PRO A 116 -13.03 9.46 5.76
C PRO A 116 -13.19 8.18 6.61
N PRO A 117 -14.38 7.95 7.20
CA PRO A 117 -14.62 6.74 7.97
C PRO A 117 -14.51 5.51 7.06
N ARG A 118 -13.98 4.41 7.61
CA ARG A 118 -13.95 3.12 6.92
C ARG A 118 -15.29 2.40 7.12
N PRO A 119 -15.79 1.66 6.12
CA PRO A 119 -17.14 1.06 6.15
C PRO A 119 -17.29 -0.12 7.11
N VAL A 120 -16.19 -0.74 7.51
CA VAL A 120 -16.17 -1.87 8.46
C VAL A 120 -15.27 -1.57 9.65
N ARG A 121 -15.46 -2.34 10.73
CA ARG A 121 -14.72 -2.21 11.98
C ARG A 121 -13.21 -2.05 11.74
N GLN A 122 -12.64 -1.05 12.42
CA GLN A 122 -11.20 -0.85 12.48
C GLN A 122 -10.70 -1.23 13.87
N ASP A 123 -9.48 -1.73 13.94
CA ASP A 123 -8.77 -1.82 15.21
C ASP A 123 -8.62 -0.40 15.79
N PRO A 124 -8.62 -0.24 17.14
CA PRO A 124 -8.40 1.04 17.79
C PRO A 124 -6.94 1.49 17.59
N GLY A 125 -6.63 1.91 16.38
CA GLY A 125 -5.34 2.41 15.95
C GLY A 125 -5.22 3.91 16.19
N ARG A 126 -4.03 4.35 16.62
CA ARG A 126 -3.70 5.77 16.82
C ARG A 126 -2.60 6.27 15.89
N LEU A 127 -2.12 5.41 14.98
CA LEU A 127 -1.09 5.76 14.02
C LEU A 127 -1.75 5.95 12.65
N VAL A 128 -1.45 7.05 11.97
CA VAL A 128 -1.80 7.16 10.55
C VAL A 128 -0.83 6.30 9.75
N CYS A 129 -1.38 5.35 9.00
CA CYS A 129 -0.67 4.35 8.21
C CYS A 129 -0.99 4.54 6.72
N HIS A 130 -0.22 3.93 5.81
CA HIS A 130 -0.47 4.04 4.36
C HIS A 130 -1.59 3.09 3.91
N LEU A 131 -1.63 1.87 4.46
CA LEU A 131 -2.66 0.84 4.22
C LEU A 131 -2.74 0.30 2.79
N ASP A 132 -1.80 0.63 1.92
CA ASP A 132 -1.81 0.21 0.51
C ASP A 132 -0.41 0.12 -0.13
N VAL A 133 0.56 -0.43 0.62
CA VAL A 133 1.94 -0.57 0.15
C VAL A 133 2.07 -1.81 -0.75
N THR A 134 1.46 -1.74 -1.91
CA THR A 134 1.54 -2.75 -2.99
C THR A 134 2.80 -2.55 -3.84
N PRO A 135 3.22 -3.52 -4.67
CA PRO A 135 4.29 -3.31 -5.65
C PRO A 135 4.07 -2.13 -6.60
N GLN A 136 2.81 -1.79 -6.89
CA GLN A 136 2.42 -0.68 -7.77
C GLN A 136 2.62 0.69 -7.10
N ASN A 137 2.54 0.72 -5.76
CA ASN A 137 2.63 1.94 -4.96
C ASN A 137 4.02 2.18 -4.35
N VAL A 138 5.01 1.33 -4.69
CA VAL A 138 6.41 1.51 -4.28
C VAL A 138 7.25 1.93 -5.47
N VAL A 139 7.83 3.13 -5.36
CA VAL A 139 8.82 3.63 -6.31
C VAL A 139 10.16 2.96 -6.04
N VAL A 140 10.71 2.29 -7.04
CA VAL A 140 11.99 1.58 -6.98
C VAL A 140 13.07 2.33 -7.76
N ARG A 141 14.26 2.45 -7.15
CA ARG A 141 15.44 3.06 -7.78
C ARG A 141 16.67 2.24 -7.41
N GLY A 142 17.44 1.81 -8.42
CA GLY A 142 18.62 0.98 -8.22
C GLY A 142 18.31 -0.36 -7.53
N GLY A 143 17.11 -0.93 -7.76
CA GLY A 143 16.68 -2.19 -7.16
C GLY A 143 16.21 -2.10 -5.71
N LEU A 144 16.11 -0.90 -5.13
CA LEU A 144 15.68 -0.67 -3.75
C LEU A 144 14.47 0.28 -3.71
N ALA A 145 13.63 0.13 -2.69
CA ALA A 145 12.51 1.02 -2.43
C ALA A 145 13.02 2.44 -2.12
N ALA A 146 12.57 3.41 -2.90
CA ALA A 146 12.95 4.81 -2.81
C ALA A 146 11.83 5.69 -2.23
N GLY A 147 10.57 5.32 -2.45
CA GLY A 147 9.43 6.06 -1.94
C GLY A 147 8.12 5.30 -2.09
N LEU A 148 7.09 5.86 -1.48
CA LEU A 148 5.70 5.41 -1.51
C LEU A 148 4.86 6.46 -2.21
N ILE A 149 3.87 6.01 -2.97
CA ILE A 149 2.89 6.86 -3.64
C ILE A 149 1.48 6.33 -3.35
N ASP A 150 0.47 7.12 -3.72
CA ASP A 150 -0.94 6.76 -3.52
C ASP A 150 -1.36 6.61 -2.04
N PHE A 151 -1.34 7.74 -1.33
CA PHE A 151 -1.73 7.82 0.07
C PHE A 151 -3.25 7.90 0.28
N ASP A 152 -4.08 7.57 -0.72
CA ASP A 152 -5.52 7.71 -0.62
C ASP A 152 -6.18 6.80 0.40
N LEU A 153 -5.55 5.65 0.64
CA LEU A 153 -5.95 4.74 1.70
C LEU A 153 -5.27 5.08 3.03
N ALA A 154 -4.56 6.20 3.15
CA ALA A 154 -4.00 6.57 4.45
C ALA A 154 -5.09 6.78 5.49
N GLY A 155 -4.79 6.43 6.74
CA GLY A 155 -5.74 6.60 7.84
C GLY A 155 -5.32 5.92 9.12
N LEU A 156 -6.12 6.11 10.17
CA LEU A 156 -5.85 5.55 11.49
C LEU A 156 -5.85 4.02 11.48
N SER A 157 -4.76 3.44 11.99
CA SER A 157 -4.52 2.01 12.09
C SER A 157 -3.44 1.71 13.12
N THR A 158 -2.95 0.47 13.13
CA THR A 158 -1.78 0.05 13.88
C THR A 158 -0.63 -0.26 12.93
N ALA A 159 0.60 -0.02 13.38
CA ALA A 159 1.80 -0.35 12.62
C ALA A 159 1.87 -1.85 12.27
N PHE A 160 1.38 -2.72 13.16
CA PHE A 160 1.31 -4.16 12.91
C PHE A 160 0.34 -4.51 11.78
N LYS A 161 -0.86 -3.91 11.75
CA LYS A 161 -1.84 -4.12 10.69
C LYS A 161 -1.31 -3.66 9.32
N ASP A 162 -0.71 -2.47 9.24
CA ASP A 162 -0.18 -1.94 7.97
C ASP A 162 1.03 -2.75 7.46
N SER A 163 1.92 -3.16 8.38
CA SER A 163 3.05 -4.03 8.02
C SER A 163 2.63 -5.45 7.65
N TYR A 164 1.59 -6.02 8.26
CA TYR A 164 0.99 -7.27 7.79
C TYR A 164 0.38 -7.10 6.39
N ASN A 165 -0.40 -6.04 6.16
CA ASN A 165 -1.00 -5.78 4.86
C ASN A 165 0.07 -5.66 3.77
N THR A 166 1.14 -4.92 4.06
CA THR A 166 2.32 -4.83 3.19
C THR A 166 2.94 -6.21 2.95
N ALA A 167 3.16 -7.02 3.99
CA ALA A 167 3.69 -8.37 3.84
C ALA A 167 2.80 -9.24 2.93
N MET A 168 1.47 -9.15 3.05
CA MET A 168 0.51 -9.90 2.20
C MET A 168 0.63 -9.54 0.70
N HIS A 169 0.99 -8.30 0.37
CA HIS A 169 1.23 -7.88 -1.02
C HIS A 169 2.61 -8.28 -1.53
N TRP A 170 3.62 -8.38 -0.66
CA TRP A 170 5.01 -8.61 -1.05
C TRP A 170 5.50 -10.05 -0.83
N VAL A 171 4.75 -10.85 -0.09
CA VAL A 171 4.99 -12.26 0.22
C VAL A 171 3.77 -13.05 -0.26
N PRO A 172 3.93 -14.21 -0.93
CA PRO A 172 2.80 -14.99 -1.42
C PRO A 172 2.10 -15.74 -0.28
N LEU A 173 1.50 -15.01 0.66
CA LEU A 173 0.64 -15.52 1.74
C LEU A 173 -0.74 -15.83 1.16
N ARG A 174 -0.81 -16.81 0.27
CA ARG A 174 -2.01 -17.19 -0.48
C ARG A 174 -1.86 -18.58 -1.05
N ASP A 175 -2.98 -19.14 -1.50
CA ASP A 175 -2.98 -20.39 -2.26
C ASP A 175 -2.10 -20.25 -3.53
N PRO A 176 -1.26 -21.25 -3.87
CA PRO A 176 -0.46 -21.23 -5.09
C PRO A 176 -1.27 -21.01 -6.38
N ALA A 177 -2.55 -21.40 -6.42
CA ALA A 177 -3.44 -21.14 -7.56
C ALA A 177 -3.74 -19.65 -7.77
N ASP A 178 -3.55 -18.82 -6.73
CA ASP A 178 -3.77 -17.37 -6.73
C ASP A 178 -2.43 -16.59 -6.75
N ALA A 179 -1.31 -17.28 -6.91
CA ALA A 179 0.00 -16.65 -7.06
C ALA A 179 0.09 -15.91 -8.39
N TRP A 180 0.82 -14.79 -8.41
CA TRP A 180 1.20 -14.17 -9.67
C TRP A 180 2.10 -15.11 -10.47
N ALA A 181 2.02 -15.04 -11.80
CA ALA A 181 2.84 -15.88 -12.68
C ALA A 181 4.33 -15.81 -12.29
N GLY A 182 4.92 -16.97 -12.02
CA GLY A 182 6.32 -17.09 -11.60
C GLY A 182 6.57 -16.93 -10.09
N TRP A 183 5.54 -16.75 -9.26
CA TRP A 183 5.65 -16.71 -7.80
C TRP A 183 5.40 -18.07 -7.13
N GLU A 184 5.01 -19.09 -7.88
CA GLU A 184 4.63 -20.43 -7.38
C GLU A 184 5.80 -21.15 -6.70
N THR A 185 7.04 -20.78 -7.05
CA THR A 185 8.28 -21.36 -6.51
C THR A 185 8.90 -20.52 -5.39
N VAL A 186 8.35 -19.34 -5.08
CA VAL A 186 8.85 -18.47 -4.03
C VAL A 186 8.44 -19.04 -2.67
N ASP A 187 9.40 -19.35 -1.82
CA ASP A 187 9.14 -19.81 -0.45
C ASP A 187 8.50 -18.68 0.40
N PRO A 188 7.19 -18.75 0.72
CA PRO A 188 6.53 -17.69 1.49
C PRO A 188 7.06 -17.59 2.92
N PHE A 189 7.51 -18.69 3.51
CA PHE A 189 7.95 -18.75 4.91
C PHE A 189 9.29 -18.05 5.10
N ARG A 190 10.26 -18.37 4.23
CA ARG A 190 11.56 -17.69 4.21
C ARG A 190 11.39 -16.20 3.91
N ARG A 191 10.56 -15.88 2.92
CA ARG A 191 10.33 -14.49 2.50
C ARG A 191 9.63 -13.68 3.58
N LEU A 192 8.66 -14.26 4.28
CA LEU A 192 8.00 -13.63 5.43
C LEU A 192 8.99 -13.34 6.56
N ARG A 193 9.89 -14.28 6.89
CA ARG A 193 10.94 -14.04 7.89
C ARG A 193 11.84 -12.87 7.50
N ILE A 194 12.25 -12.78 6.23
CA ILE A 194 13.06 -11.65 5.75
C ILE A 194 12.34 -10.31 5.95
N PHE A 195 11.06 -10.23 5.62
CA PHE A 195 10.26 -9.04 5.85
C PHE A 195 10.16 -8.72 7.35
N ALA A 196 9.82 -9.72 8.17
CA ALA A 196 9.68 -9.59 9.61
C ALA A 196 10.98 -9.10 10.28
N ASP A 197 12.13 -9.60 9.85
CA ASP A 197 13.45 -9.21 10.36
C ASP A 197 13.80 -7.77 9.96
N ALA A 198 13.56 -7.42 8.70
CA ALA A 198 13.89 -6.09 8.17
C ALA A 198 12.96 -4.99 8.70
N TYR A 199 11.66 -5.30 8.84
CA TYR A 199 10.71 -4.41 9.48
C TYR A 199 10.97 -4.35 10.99
N GLY A 200 11.29 -5.47 11.62
CA GLY A 200 11.55 -5.55 13.06
C GLY A 200 10.30 -5.90 13.87
N TRP A 201 9.47 -6.85 13.39
CA TRP A 201 8.38 -7.39 14.20
C TRP A 201 8.91 -8.00 15.49
N THR A 202 8.24 -7.67 16.59
CA THR A 202 8.52 -8.21 17.92
C THR A 202 8.23 -9.72 17.98
N PRO A 203 8.78 -10.46 18.97
CA PRO A 203 8.43 -11.85 19.19
C PRO A 203 6.93 -12.10 19.40
N GLU A 204 6.22 -11.13 19.97
CA GLU A 204 4.77 -11.22 20.18
C GLU A 204 3.99 -11.07 18.87
N GLU A 205 4.30 -10.03 18.08
CA GLU A 205 3.72 -9.82 16.75
C GLU A 205 3.96 -11.04 15.84
N ARG A 206 5.17 -11.60 15.87
CA ARG A 206 5.54 -12.82 15.13
C ARG A 206 4.69 -14.02 15.49
N ARG A 207 4.40 -14.23 16.79
CA ARG A 207 3.53 -15.32 17.25
C ARG A 207 2.07 -15.09 16.89
N ARG A 208 1.61 -13.84 16.92
CA ARG A 208 0.21 -13.48 16.65
C ARG A 208 -0.13 -13.48 15.14
N LEU A 209 0.88 -13.34 14.28
CA LEU A 209 0.70 -13.13 12.83
C LEU A 209 -0.27 -14.11 12.15
N PRO A 210 -0.17 -15.45 12.32
CA PRO A 210 -1.02 -16.36 11.57
C PRO A 210 -2.51 -16.16 11.88
N GLN A 211 -2.87 -16.13 13.17
CA GLN A 211 -4.24 -15.89 13.61
C GLN A 211 -4.72 -14.50 13.17
N PHE A 212 -3.90 -13.47 13.38
CA PHE A 212 -4.21 -12.11 12.94
C PHE A 212 -4.47 -12.03 11.43
N GLY A 213 -3.70 -12.78 10.64
CA GLY A 213 -3.87 -12.81 9.19
C GLY A 213 -5.18 -13.43 8.74
N ALA A 214 -5.61 -14.52 9.39
CA ALA A 214 -6.91 -15.16 9.12
C ALA A 214 -8.08 -14.22 9.49
N GLU A 215 -8.02 -13.57 10.66
CA GLU A 215 -8.99 -12.56 11.09
C GLU A 215 -9.02 -11.36 10.13
N ALA A 216 -7.85 -10.91 9.66
CA ALA A 216 -7.74 -9.81 8.71
C ALA A 216 -8.33 -10.17 7.32
N ALA A 217 -8.19 -11.43 6.90
CA ALA A 217 -8.80 -11.91 5.65
C ALA A 217 -10.33 -11.95 5.75
N GLU A 218 -10.89 -12.37 6.88
CA GLU A 218 -12.34 -12.32 7.14
C GLU A 218 -12.87 -10.88 7.08
N LEU A 219 -12.22 -9.94 7.78
CA LEU A 219 -12.57 -8.52 7.70
C LEU A 219 -12.39 -7.92 6.31
N SER A 220 -11.47 -8.46 5.50
CA SER A 220 -11.29 -8.05 4.11
C SER A 220 -12.45 -8.53 3.23
N LEU A 221 -12.97 -9.73 3.49
CA LEU A 221 -14.13 -10.28 2.76
C LEU A 221 -15.36 -9.42 3.01
N GLU A 222 -15.68 -9.13 4.28
CA GLU A 222 -16.78 -8.24 4.66
C GLU A 222 -16.67 -6.86 4.00
N ARG A 223 -15.46 -6.30 3.97
CA ARG A 223 -15.20 -4.99 3.34
C ARG A 223 -15.42 -5.03 1.84
N MET A 224 -14.94 -6.08 1.17
CA MET A 224 -15.09 -6.21 -0.28
C MET A 224 -16.55 -6.39 -0.66
N GLU A 225 -17.31 -7.20 0.08
CA GLU A 225 -18.75 -7.36 -0.13
C GLU A 225 -19.49 -6.05 0.06
N HIS A 226 -19.22 -5.34 1.17
CA HIS A 226 -19.83 -4.04 1.45
C HIS A 226 -19.52 -3.03 0.34
N ASN A 227 -18.26 -2.92 -0.07
CA ASN A 227 -17.86 -1.98 -1.12
C ASN A 227 -18.51 -2.32 -2.47
N ALA A 228 -18.59 -3.61 -2.81
CA ALA A 228 -19.25 -4.05 -4.03
C ALA A 228 -20.74 -3.66 -4.06
N LEU A 229 -21.44 -3.84 -2.93
CA LEU A 229 -22.87 -3.51 -2.80
C LEU A 229 -23.15 -1.99 -2.76
N ASN A 230 -22.27 -1.20 -2.13
CA ASN A 230 -22.58 0.20 -1.80
C ASN A 230 -21.83 1.23 -2.68
N LEU A 231 -20.63 0.91 -3.17
CA LEU A 231 -19.82 1.81 -4.00
C LEU A 231 -19.91 1.48 -5.49
N GLY A 232 -20.21 0.23 -5.84
CA GLY A 232 -20.31 -0.22 -7.23
C GLY A 232 -19.00 -0.08 -8.02
N GLY A 233 -19.11 0.17 -9.33
CA GLY A 233 -17.95 0.44 -10.18
C GLY A 233 -16.90 -0.68 -10.18
N GLY A 234 -15.63 -0.33 -9.97
CA GLY A 234 -14.53 -1.29 -9.88
C GLY A 234 -14.72 -2.31 -8.76
N TRP A 235 -15.34 -1.93 -7.64
CA TRP A 235 -15.60 -2.83 -6.51
C TRP A 235 -16.57 -3.95 -6.87
N ALA A 236 -17.67 -3.61 -7.57
CA ALA A 236 -18.64 -4.61 -8.03
C ALA A 236 -18.04 -5.55 -9.08
N ARG A 237 -17.18 -5.04 -9.98
CA ARG A 237 -16.44 -5.88 -10.95
C ARG A 237 -15.53 -6.87 -10.25
N MET A 238 -14.65 -6.40 -9.35
CA MET A 238 -13.75 -7.28 -8.60
C MET A 238 -14.50 -8.37 -7.83
N TRP A 239 -15.65 -8.03 -7.23
CA TRP A 239 -16.50 -9.00 -6.54
C TRP A 239 -17.03 -10.07 -7.49
N HIS A 240 -17.58 -9.67 -8.63
CA HIS A 240 -18.08 -10.58 -9.66
C HIS A 240 -16.97 -11.46 -10.27
N ASP A 241 -15.77 -10.91 -10.40
CA ASP A 241 -14.59 -11.61 -10.95
C ASP A 241 -13.94 -12.57 -9.93
N GLY A 242 -14.53 -12.71 -8.74
CA GLY A 242 -14.20 -13.77 -7.79
C GLY A 242 -13.19 -13.39 -6.70
N VAL A 243 -13.03 -12.09 -6.40
CA VAL A 243 -12.12 -11.65 -5.32
C VAL A 243 -12.51 -12.22 -3.95
N GLY A 244 -13.80 -12.50 -3.72
CA GLY A 244 -14.28 -13.08 -2.46
C GLY A 244 -13.76 -14.50 -2.25
N GLU A 245 -13.73 -15.31 -3.30
CA GLU A 245 -13.17 -16.67 -3.28
C GLU A 245 -11.65 -16.63 -3.08
N VAL A 246 -10.96 -15.68 -3.70
CA VAL A 246 -9.51 -15.48 -3.49
C VAL A 246 -9.21 -15.12 -2.03
N ILE A 247 -9.99 -14.22 -1.43
CA ILE A 247 -9.83 -13.84 -0.01
C ILE A 247 -10.12 -15.04 0.90
N SER A 248 -11.16 -15.82 0.59
CA SER A 248 -11.54 -17.01 1.36
C SER A 248 -10.46 -18.10 1.28
N ARG A 249 -9.89 -18.36 0.10
CA ARG A 249 -8.75 -19.28 -0.06
C ARG A 249 -7.52 -18.79 0.67
N ARG A 250 -7.24 -17.49 0.69
CA ARG A 250 -6.15 -16.91 1.48
C ARG A 250 -6.33 -17.18 2.97
N ARG A 251 -7.53 -16.97 3.51
CA ARG A 251 -7.85 -17.28 4.90
C ARG A 251 -7.55 -18.75 5.20
N GLN A 252 -8.10 -19.67 4.39
CA GLN A 252 -7.87 -21.10 4.57
C GLN A 252 -6.37 -21.45 4.50
N TRP A 253 -5.64 -20.89 3.54
CA TRP A 253 -4.20 -21.11 3.41
C TRP A 253 -3.42 -20.65 4.65
N LEU A 254 -3.79 -19.51 5.25
CA LEU A 254 -3.18 -19.01 6.47
C LEU A 254 -3.44 -19.93 7.66
N GLU A 255 -4.68 -20.43 7.80
CA GLU A 255 -5.08 -21.39 8.82
C GLU A 255 -4.33 -22.73 8.65
N ASP A 256 -4.32 -23.30 7.45
CA ASP A 256 -3.64 -24.57 7.14
C ASP A 256 -2.12 -24.52 7.36
N ASN A 257 -1.52 -23.33 7.25
CA ASN A 257 -0.09 -23.11 7.38
C ASN A 257 0.32 -22.46 8.71
N GLU A 258 -0.59 -22.33 9.68
CA GLU A 258 -0.33 -21.65 10.97
C GLU A 258 0.95 -22.13 11.64
N ALA A 259 1.13 -23.45 11.78
CA ALA A 259 2.31 -24.03 12.43
C ALA A 259 3.61 -23.72 11.67
N ARG A 260 3.57 -23.70 10.32
CA ARG A 260 4.72 -23.40 9.48
C ARG A 260 5.08 -21.91 9.51
N LEU A 261 4.08 -21.03 9.48
CA LEU A 261 4.25 -19.59 9.64
C LEU A 261 4.86 -19.27 11.01
N THR A 262 4.32 -19.86 12.08
CA THR A 262 4.84 -19.70 13.44
C THR A 262 6.29 -20.17 13.52
N ALA A 263 6.60 -21.37 13.01
CA ALA A 263 7.96 -21.90 13.01
C ALA A 263 8.93 -21.02 12.19
N ALA A 264 8.49 -20.46 11.07
CA ALA A 264 9.31 -19.58 10.25
C ALA A 264 9.61 -18.24 10.93
N LEU A 265 8.66 -17.70 11.70
CA LEU A 265 8.79 -16.40 12.34
C LEU A 265 9.49 -16.44 13.70
N THR A 266 9.49 -17.59 14.38
CA THR A 266 10.00 -17.74 15.75
C THR A 266 11.35 -18.46 15.85
N ARG A 267 11.91 -18.91 14.73
CA ARG A 267 13.23 -19.55 14.64
C ARG A 267 14.33 -18.62 14.16
#